data_AF-A0A139WES1-F1
#
_entry.id   AF-A0A139WES1-F1
#
_cell.length_a   1.000
_cell.length_b   1.000
_cell.length_c   1.000
_cell.angle_alpha   90.00
_cell.angle_beta   90.00
_cell.angle_gamma   90.00
#
_symmetry.space_group_name_H-M   'P 1'
#
loop_
_entity.id
_entity.type
_entity.pdbx_description
1 polymer ?
#
loop_
_entity_poly.entity_id
_entity_poly.type
_entity_poly.pdbx_seq_one_letter_code
_entity_poly.pdbx_strand_id
1 'polypeptide(L)'
;MESRHFHTGIILDGDCPSAEKFLINCGRSYLFDVKHHWLIVASSEKIREKFNNVILNINADINVIIPEKPSNWSIIDVYNPASQHGGVLNFTRVGFYNKHDGYKIKYTGVKYWNRKNLTGVTFKSMVVLPVPFEGTLQHYLDSDDNRDVNTFNRFHSRLISFCRDYYNFSLDIEVSKSWGYTNEDGTFDGMVGALERKIIDFGSSPLFLREDRARVIDYGRNTWILSAAFIFRNPKVRTSLEIFLRPLPSSVWLITGLLAIVSIIILKLATSFERRRYVYDVETSWSISVIFTLGAFCQQGSPSTPKMACGRIATFFIFLLSVLIYQFYSASLVSHLLNKPLTKIKNVRDLLLSPLKAGCEDILYDRDYFLHTTDKVAKELYAKKILGKSNSSNFHTPEAGLKLVAEGGYAFHVETATAYPIIESTFQDQAVCELREVPLFRTQPMHANFQKKSPFRDMFDTCFQRLAEHGLLVRERKHWHPRKPECIQSSKSIRFNVGLDDFYPALVILLVGIVASLLILVIEKEFRILTENPAPPPILVLEAEDAPYPYVD
;
A
#
# COMPACT_ATOMS: atom_id res chain seq x y z
N MET A 1 -2.65 7.15 -31.69
CA MET A 1 -2.48 7.71 -33.04
C MET A 1 -1.02 8.13 -33.21
N GLU A 2 -0.21 7.31 -33.89
CA GLU A 2 1.16 7.66 -34.25
C GLU A 2 1.13 8.75 -35.34
N SER A 3 1.10 10.00 -34.91
CA SER A 3 1.50 11.10 -35.78
C SER A 3 2.99 10.91 -36.09
N ARG A 4 3.32 10.33 -37.25
CA ARG A 4 4.70 10.33 -37.79
C ARG A 4 5.15 11.77 -37.88
N HIS A 5 5.99 12.21 -36.95
CA HIS A 5 6.53 13.55 -36.92
C HIS A 5 7.75 13.58 -37.83
N PHE A 6 7.61 14.21 -39.00
CA PHE A 6 8.72 14.41 -39.93
C PHE A 6 9.52 15.65 -39.54
N HIS A 7 10.84 15.51 -39.52
CA HIS A 7 11.74 16.65 -39.44
C HIS A 7 11.73 17.38 -40.78
N THR A 8 11.61 18.71 -40.77
CA THR A 8 11.51 19.53 -41.97
C THR A 8 12.68 20.51 -42.00
N GLY A 9 13.51 20.44 -43.05
CA GLY A 9 14.53 21.45 -43.32
C GLY A 9 13.93 22.63 -44.08
N ILE A 10 14.14 23.85 -43.60
CA ILE A 10 13.63 25.07 -44.21
C ILE A 10 14.81 25.97 -44.54
N ILE A 11 14.93 26.35 -45.82
CA ILE A 11 15.94 27.29 -46.30
C ILE A 11 15.25 28.61 -46.64
N LEU A 12 15.74 29.71 -46.07
CA LEU A 12 15.19 31.05 -46.29
C LEU A 12 16.28 32.00 -46.76
N ASP A 13 15.99 32.78 -47.80
CA ASP A 13 16.77 33.96 -48.16
C ASP A 13 16.43 35.11 -47.19
N GLY A 14 17.39 35.42 -46.30
CA GLY A 14 17.27 36.45 -45.29
C GLY A 14 17.38 37.87 -45.84
N ASP A 15 17.92 38.06 -47.05
CA ASP A 15 18.05 39.38 -47.67
C ASP A 15 16.74 39.85 -48.30
N CYS A 16 15.79 38.93 -48.53
CA CYS A 16 14.45 39.26 -49.03
C CYS A 16 13.73 40.29 -48.12
N PRO A 17 13.13 41.36 -48.67
CA PRO A 17 12.40 42.37 -47.89
C PRO A 17 11.25 41.78 -47.06
N SER A 18 10.60 40.73 -47.57
CA SER A 18 9.47 40.07 -46.89
C SER A 18 9.91 39.09 -45.78
N ALA A 19 11.22 38.84 -45.61
CA ALA A 19 11.72 37.85 -44.67
C ALA A 19 11.35 38.16 -43.22
N GLU A 20 11.37 39.43 -42.80
CA GLU A 20 11.02 39.82 -41.43
C GLU A 20 9.56 39.46 -41.10
N LYS A 21 8.62 39.89 -41.95
CA LYS A 21 7.20 39.57 -41.79
C LYS A 21 6.94 38.05 -41.78
N PHE A 22 7.68 37.31 -42.60
CA PHE A 22 7.60 35.86 -42.66
C PHE A 22 8.09 35.22 -41.34
N LEU A 23 9.27 35.60 -40.84
CA LEU A 23 9.83 35.09 -39.59
C LEU A 23 8.90 35.38 -38.39
N ILE A 24 8.30 36.57 -38.32
CA ILE A 24 7.35 36.93 -37.27
C ILE A 24 6.12 35.99 -37.30
N ASN A 25 5.57 35.73 -38.48
CA ASN A 25 4.42 34.83 -38.64
C ASN A 25 4.78 33.38 -38.29
N CYS A 26 5.98 32.92 -38.65
CA CYS A 26 6.48 31.59 -38.28
C CYS A 26 6.66 31.45 -36.77
N GLY A 27 7.14 32.51 -36.09
CA GLY A 27 7.26 32.55 -34.64
C GLY A 27 5.91 32.43 -33.93
N ARG A 28 4.91 33.20 -34.39
CA ARG A 28 3.52 33.11 -33.89
C ARG A 28 2.89 31.73 -34.10
N SER A 29 3.34 31.01 -35.12
CA SER A 29 2.88 29.66 -35.45
C SER A 29 3.68 28.55 -34.77
N TYR A 30 4.63 28.90 -33.87
CA TYR A 30 5.51 27.97 -33.17
C TYR A 30 6.31 27.03 -34.11
N LEU A 31 6.74 27.54 -35.27
CA LEU A 31 7.53 26.80 -36.26
C LEU A 31 9.05 26.81 -35.98
N PHE A 32 9.49 27.46 -34.90
CA PHE A 32 10.88 27.41 -34.43
C PHE A 32 11.01 26.41 -33.29
N ASP A 33 10.68 25.15 -33.57
CA ASP A 33 10.77 24.02 -32.64
C ASP A 33 11.89 23.06 -33.05
N VAL A 34 12.00 21.92 -32.36
CA VAL A 34 13.00 20.88 -32.65
C VAL A 34 12.73 20.09 -33.93
N LYS A 35 11.55 20.27 -34.56
CA LYS A 35 11.14 19.53 -35.77
C LYS A 35 11.44 20.31 -37.05
N HIS A 36 11.51 21.63 -36.96
CA HIS A 36 11.80 22.50 -38.09
C HIS A 36 13.24 23.02 -37.96
N HIS A 37 14.10 22.57 -38.86
CA HIS A 37 15.51 22.97 -38.91
C HIS A 37 15.67 24.10 -39.92
N TRP A 38 15.97 25.30 -39.44
CA TRP A 38 16.06 26.50 -40.26
C TRP A 38 17.49 26.81 -40.65
N LEU A 39 17.68 27.08 -41.94
CA LEU A 39 18.91 27.59 -42.51
C LEU A 39 18.60 28.90 -43.24
N ILE A 40 19.14 30.01 -42.74
CA ILE A 40 18.90 31.32 -43.33
C ILE A 40 20.18 31.82 -43.97
N VAL A 41 20.13 32.17 -45.24
CA VAL A 41 21.28 32.72 -45.97
C VAL A 41 21.13 34.24 -45.97
N ALA A 42 22.15 34.97 -45.52
CA ALA A 42 22.13 36.42 -45.51
C ALA A 42 23.49 37.01 -45.94
N SER A 43 23.44 38.17 -46.60
CA SER A 43 24.64 38.88 -47.07
C SER A 43 25.41 39.56 -45.94
N SER A 44 24.76 39.93 -44.84
CA SER A 44 25.37 40.69 -43.74
C SER A 44 24.71 40.41 -42.38
N GLU A 45 25.38 40.82 -41.29
CA GLU A 45 24.87 40.70 -39.92
C GLU A 45 23.62 41.56 -39.65
N LYS A 46 23.21 42.43 -40.57
CA LYS A 46 21.97 43.22 -40.46
C LYS A 46 20.71 42.35 -40.34
N ILE A 47 20.78 41.09 -40.77
CA ILE A 47 19.71 40.10 -40.56
C ILE A 47 19.29 39.96 -39.08
N ARG A 48 20.20 40.26 -38.13
CA ARG A 48 19.91 40.27 -36.70
C ARG A 48 18.71 41.15 -36.35
N GLU A 49 18.55 42.29 -37.01
CA GLU A 49 17.46 43.24 -36.73
C GLU A 49 16.08 42.66 -37.04
N LYS A 50 15.99 41.81 -38.08
CA LYS A 50 14.75 41.12 -38.48
C LYS A 50 14.25 40.10 -37.43
N PHE A 51 15.07 39.75 -36.44
CA PHE A 51 14.71 38.84 -35.35
C PHE A 51 14.19 39.52 -34.09
N ASN A 52 14.32 40.84 -33.96
CA ASN A 52 13.98 41.55 -32.71
C ASN A 52 12.53 41.34 -32.27
N ASN A 53 11.59 41.21 -33.22
CA ASN A 53 10.16 41.02 -32.97
C ASN A 53 9.68 39.57 -33.16
N VAL A 54 10.60 38.63 -33.36
CA VAL A 54 10.27 37.22 -33.61
C VAL A 54 10.18 36.48 -32.28
N ILE A 55 9.07 35.76 -32.08
CA ILE A 55 8.90 34.90 -30.90
C ILE A 55 9.84 33.70 -31.05
N LEU A 56 10.90 33.71 -30.26
CA LEU A 56 11.90 32.64 -30.16
C LEU A 56 12.00 32.13 -28.73
N ASN A 57 12.31 30.84 -28.60
CA ASN A 57 12.50 30.16 -27.34
C ASN A 57 13.74 29.27 -27.39
N ILE A 58 14.15 28.74 -26.24
CA ILE A 58 15.38 27.95 -26.08
C ILE A 58 15.46 26.71 -27.00
N ASN A 59 14.33 26.19 -27.46
CA ASN A 59 14.26 25.03 -28.36
C ASN A 59 14.46 25.38 -29.86
N ALA A 60 14.57 26.66 -30.22
CA ALA A 60 14.70 27.08 -31.61
C ALA A 60 15.89 26.44 -32.32
N ASP A 61 15.71 26.01 -33.57
CA ASP A 61 16.77 25.47 -34.41
C ASP A 61 16.98 26.30 -35.67
N ILE A 62 17.75 27.38 -35.52
CA ILE A 62 17.97 28.39 -36.55
C ILE A 62 19.47 28.63 -36.70
N ASN A 63 20.00 28.30 -37.87
CA ASN A 63 21.36 28.64 -38.26
C ASN A 63 21.33 29.70 -39.36
N VAL A 64 22.03 30.81 -39.15
CA VAL A 64 22.22 31.86 -40.14
C VAL A 64 23.62 31.74 -40.74
N ILE A 65 23.70 31.72 -42.07
CA ILE A 65 24.96 31.68 -42.81
C ILE A 65 25.26 33.07 -43.36
N ILE A 66 26.44 33.60 -43.05
CA ILE A 66 26.91 34.91 -43.54
C ILE A 66 28.30 34.75 -44.17
N PRO A 67 28.54 35.25 -45.41
CA PRO A 67 29.84 35.19 -46.05
C PRO A 67 30.86 36.13 -45.38
N GLU A 68 32.04 35.62 -45.01
CA GLU A 68 33.16 36.44 -44.48
C GLU A 68 34.19 36.76 -45.56
N LYS A 69 34.45 35.79 -46.44
CA LYS A 69 35.35 35.87 -47.61
C LYS A 69 34.71 35.11 -48.76
N PRO A 70 35.11 35.31 -50.03
CA PRO A 70 34.50 34.64 -51.19
C PRO A 70 34.41 33.11 -51.11
N SER A 71 35.18 32.45 -50.23
CA SER A 71 35.18 30.99 -50.04
C SER A 71 34.96 30.52 -48.59
N ASN A 72 34.65 31.43 -47.66
CA ASN A 72 34.42 31.11 -46.24
C ASN A 72 33.11 31.72 -45.75
N TRP A 73 32.28 30.89 -45.14
CA TRP A 73 31.01 31.28 -44.56
C TRP A 73 31.04 31.06 -43.05
N SER A 74 30.57 32.05 -42.30
CA SER A 74 30.32 31.91 -40.87
C SER A 74 28.94 31.33 -40.63
N ILE A 75 28.80 30.53 -39.56
CA ILE A 75 27.54 29.92 -39.17
C ILE A 75 27.21 30.38 -37.76
N ILE A 76 26.02 30.95 -37.61
CA ILE A 76 25.56 31.64 -36.43
C ILE A 76 24.31 30.95 -35.91
N ASP A 77 24.32 30.56 -34.63
CA ASP A 77 23.15 30.04 -33.93
C ASP A 77 22.32 31.22 -33.44
N VAL A 78 21.03 31.19 -33.77
CA VAL A 78 20.07 32.25 -33.42
C VAL A 78 18.97 31.67 -32.56
N TYR A 79 18.87 32.18 -31.34
CA TYR A 79 17.80 31.81 -30.42
C TYR A 79 17.58 32.91 -29.39
N ASN A 80 16.42 32.89 -28.75
CA ASN A 80 16.18 33.64 -27.52
C ASN A 80 15.82 32.61 -26.45
N PRO A 81 16.37 32.67 -25.22
CA PRO A 81 16.00 31.69 -24.21
C PRO A 81 14.50 31.65 -23.91
N ALA A 82 13.84 32.82 -23.86
CA ALA A 82 12.38 32.96 -23.74
C ALA A 82 11.95 34.40 -24.08
N SER A 83 11.66 34.67 -25.37
CA SER A 83 11.38 36.04 -25.85
C SER A 83 10.21 36.73 -25.15
N GLN A 84 9.17 35.98 -24.78
CA GLN A 84 7.99 36.51 -24.11
C GLN A 84 8.18 36.71 -22.59
N HIS A 85 9.33 36.30 -22.04
CA HIS A 85 9.61 36.25 -20.60
C HIS A 85 10.83 37.09 -20.20
N GLY A 86 11.22 38.06 -21.03
CA GLY A 86 12.38 38.95 -20.77
C GLY A 86 13.71 38.41 -21.29
N GLY A 87 13.72 37.27 -21.98
CA GLY A 87 14.94 36.73 -22.60
C GLY A 87 15.48 37.64 -23.71
N VAL A 88 16.81 37.65 -23.85
CA VAL A 88 17.51 38.45 -24.87
C VAL A 88 17.90 37.58 -26.07
N LEU A 89 17.78 38.15 -27.28
CA LEU A 89 18.21 37.47 -28.51
C LEU A 89 19.71 37.18 -28.47
N ASN A 90 20.04 35.91 -28.59
CA ASN A 90 21.40 35.42 -28.72
C ASN A 90 21.71 35.16 -30.20
N PHE A 91 22.83 35.74 -30.66
CA PHE A 91 23.29 35.69 -32.04
C PHE A 91 24.79 35.40 -32.01
N THR A 92 25.13 34.11 -31.92
CA THR A 92 26.51 33.67 -31.63
C THR A 92 27.07 32.80 -32.73
N ARG A 93 28.30 33.09 -33.17
CA ARG A 93 29.01 32.26 -34.14
C ARG A 93 29.35 30.90 -33.54
N VAL A 94 28.80 29.84 -34.12
CA VAL A 94 29.00 28.45 -33.68
C VAL A 94 29.96 27.67 -34.57
N GLY A 95 30.20 28.12 -35.79
CA GLY A 95 31.06 27.42 -36.73
C GLY A 95 31.39 28.21 -37.98
N PHE A 96 31.97 27.50 -38.93
CA PHE A 96 32.21 28.00 -40.28
C PHE A 96 32.09 26.85 -41.28
N TYR A 97 31.90 27.24 -42.54
CA TYR A 97 31.98 26.36 -43.69
C TYR A 97 32.99 26.93 -44.68
N ASN A 98 33.82 26.07 -45.26
CA ASN A 98 34.65 26.42 -46.41
C ASN A 98 34.75 25.22 -47.37
N LYS A 99 35.26 25.44 -48.58
CA LYS A 99 35.35 24.37 -49.59
C LYS A 99 36.37 23.28 -49.27
N HIS A 100 37.39 23.58 -48.44
CA HIS A 100 38.49 22.66 -48.12
C HIS A 100 38.22 21.79 -46.88
N ASP A 101 37.83 22.40 -45.76
CA ASP A 101 37.53 21.76 -44.47
C ASP A 101 36.07 21.30 -44.34
N GLY A 102 35.16 21.78 -45.21
CA GLY A 102 33.73 21.53 -45.10
C GLY A 102 33.09 22.25 -43.92
N TYR A 103 32.02 21.66 -43.36
CA TYR A 103 31.30 22.22 -42.22
C TYR A 103 32.00 21.85 -40.91
N LYS A 104 32.51 22.86 -40.19
CA LYS A 104 33.12 22.68 -38.86
C LYS A 104 32.37 23.49 -37.82
N ILE A 105 31.95 22.81 -36.76
CA ILE A 105 31.32 23.42 -35.58
C ILE A 105 32.25 23.38 -34.38
N LYS A 106 32.20 24.44 -33.58
CA LYS A 106 32.99 24.59 -32.36
C LYS A 106 32.47 23.73 -31.20
N TYR A 107 31.17 23.41 -31.20
CA TYR A 107 30.52 22.68 -30.12
C TYR A 107 29.74 21.48 -30.66
N THR A 108 30.20 20.27 -30.32
CA THR A 108 29.50 19.02 -30.60
C THR A 108 28.83 18.53 -29.31
N GLY A 109 27.62 19.01 -29.02
CA GLY A 109 26.90 18.64 -27.79
C GLY A 109 25.41 18.98 -27.86
N VAL A 110 24.67 18.60 -26.82
CA VAL A 110 23.23 18.91 -26.69
C VAL A 110 23.04 20.43 -26.66
N LYS A 111 22.16 20.95 -27.51
CA LYS A 111 21.86 22.39 -27.63
C LYS A 111 21.61 23.09 -26.29
N TYR A 112 20.81 22.49 -25.41
CA TYR A 112 20.51 23.03 -24.08
C TYR A 112 21.74 23.21 -23.17
N TRP A 113 22.87 22.54 -23.47
CA TRP A 113 24.13 22.72 -22.75
C TRP A 113 24.79 24.06 -23.04
N ASN A 114 24.75 24.49 -24.30
CA ASN A 114 25.33 25.77 -24.71
C ASN A 114 24.39 26.94 -24.38
N ARG A 115 23.09 26.65 -24.20
CA ARG A 115 22.03 27.62 -23.93
C ARG A 115 21.65 27.68 -22.44
N LYS A 116 22.55 27.32 -21.54
CA LYS A 116 22.24 27.18 -20.10
C LYS A 116 21.90 28.47 -19.39
N ASN A 117 22.38 29.61 -19.86
CA ASN A 117 22.25 30.86 -19.13
C ASN A 117 20.94 31.57 -19.54
N LEU A 118 19.94 31.55 -18.66
CA LEU A 118 18.65 32.20 -18.82
C LEU A 118 18.54 33.48 -17.96
N THR A 119 19.66 34.15 -17.68
CA THR A 119 19.65 35.40 -16.89
C THR A 119 18.68 36.41 -17.51
N GLY A 120 17.81 37.00 -16.68
CA GLY A 120 16.79 37.96 -17.12
C GLY A 120 15.46 37.34 -17.53
N VAL A 121 15.38 36.00 -17.65
CA VAL A 121 14.11 35.29 -17.90
C VAL A 121 13.37 35.08 -16.59
N THR A 122 12.08 35.42 -16.56
CA THR A 122 11.18 35.11 -15.44
C THR A 122 10.03 34.22 -15.90
N PHE A 123 9.97 33.00 -15.38
CA PHE A 123 8.89 32.07 -15.64
C PHE A 123 7.81 32.15 -14.58
N LYS A 124 6.56 31.94 -15.00
CA LYS A 124 5.42 31.78 -14.10
C LYS A 124 5.15 30.32 -13.86
N SER A 125 5.04 29.92 -12.60
CA SER A 125 4.68 28.56 -12.23
C SER A 125 3.61 28.54 -11.14
N MET A 126 3.03 27.38 -10.90
CA MET A 126 2.03 27.21 -9.84
C MET A 126 2.32 25.97 -9.01
N VAL A 127 2.25 26.10 -7.69
CA VAL A 127 2.37 24.99 -6.74
C VAL A 127 1.01 24.69 -6.12
N VAL A 128 0.71 23.42 -5.90
CA VAL A 128 -0.53 22.97 -5.30
C VAL A 128 -0.30 22.67 -3.82
N LEU A 129 -0.96 23.41 -2.93
CA LEU A 129 -0.84 23.27 -1.48
C LEU A 129 -2.25 23.17 -0.87
N PRO A 130 -2.85 21.96 -0.81
CA PRO A 130 -4.19 21.77 -0.26
C PRO A 130 -4.25 22.04 1.25
N VAL A 131 -3.18 21.66 1.97
CA VAL A 131 -3.06 21.95 3.40
C VAL A 131 -2.44 23.34 3.58
N PRO A 132 -3.04 24.22 4.40
CA PRO A 132 -2.47 25.54 4.70
C PRO A 132 -1.06 25.46 5.26
N PHE A 133 -0.27 26.50 5.01
CA PHE A 133 1.08 26.66 5.55
C PHE A 133 1.23 28.03 6.21
N GLU A 134 2.26 28.18 7.03
CA GLU A 134 2.56 29.43 7.73
C GLU A 134 3.82 30.09 7.15
N GLY A 135 3.89 31.42 7.22
CA GLY A 135 5.04 32.20 6.75
C GLY A 135 5.01 32.53 5.25
N THR A 136 6.18 32.82 4.68
CA THR A 136 6.32 33.17 3.26
C THR A 136 6.40 31.91 2.39
N LEU A 137 5.80 31.96 1.19
CA LEU A 137 5.78 30.83 0.27
C LEU A 137 7.18 30.31 -0.05
N GLN A 138 8.11 31.21 -0.39
CA GLN A 138 9.48 30.82 -0.73
C GLN A 138 10.18 30.11 0.44
N HIS A 139 10.04 30.63 1.66
CA HIS A 139 10.62 29.99 2.85
C HIS A 139 10.00 28.61 3.09
N TYR A 140 8.68 28.47 2.97
CA TYR A 140 8.00 27.19 3.15
C TYR A 140 8.41 26.12 2.12
N LEU A 141 8.60 26.51 0.86
CA LEU A 141 9.05 25.60 -0.19
C LEU A 141 10.53 25.19 -0.04
N ASP A 142 11.35 26.05 0.57
CA ASP A 142 12.78 25.81 0.78
C ASP A 142 13.14 25.20 2.14
N SER A 143 12.26 25.29 3.14
CA SER A 143 12.49 24.75 4.48
C SER A 143 12.28 23.24 4.55
N ASP A 144 12.93 22.61 5.54
CA ASP A 144 12.73 21.18 5.87
C ASP A 144 11.66 20.97 6.96
N ASP A 145 11.02 22.06 7.41
CA ASP A 145 10.00 22.02 8.47
C ASP A 145 8.72 21.33 7.97
N ASN A 146 8.10 20.51 8.83
CA ASN A 146 6.84 19.78 8.56
C ASN A 146 6.86 19.08 7.18
N ARG A 147 7.96 18.36 6.91
CA ARG A 147 8.22 17.73 5.59
C ARG A 147 7.16 16.71 5.18
N ASP A 148 6.42 16.19 6.14
CA ASP A 148 5.28 15.27 6.01
C ASP A 148 3.99 15.94 5.51
N VAL A 149 3.96 17.28 5.45
CA VAL A 149 2.85 18.09 4.94
C VAL A 149 3.15 18.58 3.52
N ASN A 150 2.18 18.40 2.60
CA ASN A 150 2.30 18.73 1.18
C ASN A 150 3.55 18.09 0.50
N THR A 151 3.98 16.93 0.99
CA THR A 151 5.28 16.30 0.75
C THR A 151 5.68 16.26 -0.72
N PHE A 152 4.85 15.65 -1.58
CA PHE A 152 5.21 15.45 -2.99
C PHE A 152 5.16 16.76 -3.81
N ASN A 153 4.32 17.72 -3.41
CA ASN A 153 4.25 19.04 -4.04
C ASN A 153 5.52 19.84 -3.74
N ARG A 154 5.93 19.88 -2.47
CA ARG A 154 7.17 20.54 -2.03
C ARG A 154 8.40 19.88 -2.63
N PHE A 155 8.45 18.55 -2.64
CA PHE A 155 9.50 17.80 -3.32
C PHE A 155 9.65 18.21 -4.79
N HIS A 156 8.56 18.28 -5.55
CA HIS A 156 8.64 18.68 -6.96
C HIS A 156 9.06 20.15 -7.11
N SER A 157 8.56 21.04 -6.27
CA SER A 157 8.99 22.44 -6.24
C SER A 157 10.49 22.57 -5.97
N ARG A 158 11.05 21.72 -5.10
CA ARG A 158 12.50 21.65 -4.85
C ARG A 158 13.29 21.17 -6.06
N LEU A 159 12.75 20.25 -6.85
CA LEU A 159 13.39 19.86 -8.12
C LEU A 159 13.39 21.02 -9.13
N ILE A 160 12.30 21.78 -9.19
CA ILE A 160 12.20 22.98 -10.03
C ILE A 160 13.21 24.04 -9.58
N SER A 161 13.42 24.24 -8.27
CA SER A 161 14.44 25.19 -7.79
C SER A 161 15.85 24.77 -8.19
N PHE A 162 16.18 23.47 -8.21
CA PHE A 162 17.46 23.04 -8.77
C PHE A 162 17.59 23.32 -10.26
N CYS A 163 16.50 23.19 -11.04
CA CYS A 163 16.53 23.58 -12.45
C CYS A 163 16.64 25.09 -12.63
N ARG A 164 16.02 25.88 -11.75
CA ARG A 164 16.20 27.35 -11.68
C ARG A 164 17.66 27.70 -11.49
N ASP A 165 18.32 27.11 -10.50
CA ASP A 165 19.72 27.40 -10.19
C ASP A 165 20.66 26.87 -11.30
N TYR A 166 20.33 25.74 -11.92
CA TYR A 166 21.10 25.16 -13.04
C TYR A 166 21.07 26.02 -14.31
N TYR A 167 19.92 26.64 -14.59
CA TYR A 167 19.69 27.46 -15.79
C TYR A 167 19.74 28.97 -15.54
N ASN A 168 19.87 29.41 -14.29
CA ASN A 168 19.92 30.81 -13.86
C ASN A 168 18.74 31.67 -14.35
N PHE A 169 17.50 31.19 -14.15
CA PHE A 169 16.27 31.97 -14.39
C PHE A 169 15.59 32.40 -13.09
N SER A 170 14.62 33.30 -13.17
CA SER A 170 13.77 33.72 -12.05
C SER A 170 12.40 33.04 -12.09
N LEU A 171 11.79 32.83 -10.93
CA LEU A 171 10.48 32.19 -10.78
C LEU A 171 9.48 33.13 -10.10
N ASP A 172 8.30 33.23 -10.68
CA ASP A 172 7.10 33.79 -10.07
C ASP A 172 6.12 32.64 -9.80
N ILE A 173 5.91 32.32 -8.52
CA ILE A 173 5.19 31.11 -8.09
C ILE A 173 3.82 31.50 -7.52
N GLU A 174 2.76 31.06 -8.17
CA GLU A 174 1.39 31.15 -7.67
C GLU A 174 0.99 29.89 -6.88
N VAL A 175 0.01 30.02 -5.98
CA VAL A 175 -0.49 28.90 -5.16
C VAL A 175 -1.91 28.54 -5.57
N SER A 176 -2.17 27.24 -5.73
CA SER A 176 -3.50 26.68 -5.90
C SER A 176 -3.79 25.62 -4.84
N LYS A 177 -5.07 25.39 -4.53
CA LYS A 177 -5.51 24.25 -3.71
C LYS A 177 -5.85 23.01 -4.54
N SER A 178 -6.05 23.19 -5.85
CA SER A 178 -6.45 22.12 -6.78
C SER A 178 -5.38 21.85 -7.82
N TRP A 179 -5.15 20.56 -8.09
CA TRP A 179 -4.30 20.10 -9.19
C TRP A 179 -4.93 20.33 -10.57
N GLY A 180 -6.26 20.38 -10.65
CA GLY A 180 -6.97 20.57 -11.91
C GLY A 180 -7.92 19.43 -12.23
N TYR A 181 -9.14 19.56 -11.73
CA TYR A 181 -10.28 18.69 -11.95
C TYR A 181 -11.29 19.39 -12.86
N THR A 182 -12.11 18.59 -13.54
CA THR A 182 -13.07 19.09 -14.51
C THR A 182 -14.27 19.69 -13.79
N ASN A 183 -14.56 20.95 -14.07
CA ASN A 183 -15.78 21.62 -13.62
C ASN A 183 -16.99 21.12 -14.41
N GLU A 184 -18.20 21.48 -13.97
CA GLU A 184 -19.44 21.16 -14.69
C GLU A 184 -19.44 21.69 -16.14
N ASP A 185 -18.78 22.84 -16.37
CA ASP A 185 -18.63 23.46 -17.70
C ASP A 185 -17.60 22.75 -18.61
N GLY A 186 -16.97 21.67 -18.15
CA GLY A 186 -15.96 20.91 -18.89
C GLY A 186 -14.56 21.53 -18.89
N THR A 187 -14.37 22.70 -18.27
CA THR A 187 -13.06 23.34 -18.10
C THR A 187 -12.30 22.79 -16.89
N PHE A 188 -10.97 22.82 -16.93
CA PHE A 188 -10.17 22.45 -15.76
C PHE A 188 -10.02 23.64 -14.79
N ASP A 189 -10.10 23.35 -13.49
CA ASP A 189 -9.74 24.27 -12.42
C ASP A 189 -8.22 24.18 -12.10
N GLY A 190 -7.80 24.90 -11.05
CA GLY A 190 -6.46 24.76 -10.47
C GLY A 190 -5.28 24.86 -11.45
N MET A 191 -4.25 24.06 -11.20
CA MET A 191 -2.99 24.10 -11.96
C MET A 191 -3.16 23.67 -13.42
N VAL A 192 -3.91 22.60 -13.71
CA VAL A 192 -4.17 22.19 -15.11
C VAL A 192 -4.93 23.27 -15.87
N GLY A 193 -5.94 23.88 -15.27
CA GLY A 193 -6.69 24.98 -15.89
C GLY A 193 -5.81 26.21 -16.16
N ALA A 194 -4.88 26.52 -15.26
CA ALA A 194 -3.92 27.60 -15.46
C ALA A 194 -2.94 27.31 -16.61
N LEU A 195 -2.49 26.05 -16.77
CA LEU A 195 -1.68 25.61 -17.91
C LEU A 195 -2.45 25.66 -19.23
N GLU A 196 -3.70 25.19 -19.24
CA GLU A 196 -4.57 25.20 -20.41
C GLU A 196 -4.80 26.63 -20.91
N ARG A 197 -5.08 27.57 -19.99
CA ARG A 197 -5.28 28.99 -20.28
C ARG A 197 -3.98 29.77 -20.50
N LYS A 198 -2.82 29.12 -20.44
CA LYS A 198 -1.48 29.73 -20.59
C LYS A 198 -1.21 30.87 -19.61
N ILE A 199 -1.76 30.78 -18.40
CA ILE A 199 -1.52 31.74 -17.31
C ILE A 199 -0.13 31.48 -16.69
N ILE A 200 0.24 30.20 -16.61
CA ILE A 200 1.53 29.72 -16.09
C ILE A 200 2.25 28.87 -17.15
N ASP A 201 3.58 28.82 -17.09
CA ASP A 201 4.44 28.12 -18.06
C ASP A 201 4.55 26.61 -17.79
N PHE A 202 4.61 26.25 -16.50
CA PHE A 202 4.70 24.88 -16.01
C PHE A 202 4.21 24.78 -14.55
N GLY A 203 3.89 23.56 -14.13
CA GLY A 203 3.55 23.30 -12.72
C GLY A 203 4.78 23.06 -11.86
N SER A 204 4.75 23.60 -10.64
CA SER A 204 5.68 23.31 -9.55
C SER A 204 5.17 22.21 -8.62
N SER A 205 4.18 21.43 -9.06
CA SER A 205 3.68 20.23 -8.38
C SER A 205 3.52 19.10 -9.39
N PRO A 206 3.78 17.84 -9.01
CA PRO A 206 3.73 16.75 -9.96
C PRO A 206 2.28 16.33 -10.21
N LEU A 207 2.00 15.71 -11.35
CA LEU A 207 0.68 15.19 -11.72
C LEU A 207 0.78 13.75 -12.19
N PHE A 208 -0.11 12.88 -11.71
CA PHE A 208 -0.28 11.58 -12.36
C PHE A 208 -0.94 11.75 -13.74
N LEU A 209 -0.63 10.84 -14.64
CA LEU A 209 -1.12 10.85 -16.02
C LEU A 209 -2.62 10.54 -16.05
N ARG A 210 -3.42 11.45 -16.63
CA ARG A 210 -4.81 11.18 -17.01
C ARG A 210 -5.01 11.50 -18.48
N GLU A 211 -5.87 10.75 -19.14
CA GLU A 211 -6.13 10.91 -20.57
C GLU A 211 -6.77 12.27 -20.90
N ASP A 212 -7.71 12.73 -20.07
CA ASP A 212 -8.39 14.01 -20.22
C ASP A 212 -7.43 15.20 -20.11
N ARG A 213 -6.53 15.18 -19.12
CA ARG A 213 -5.46 16.20 -18.95
C ARG A 213 -4.44 16.14 -20.09
N ALA A 214 -4.04 14.95 -20.54
CA ALA A 214 -3.06 14.79 -21.61
C ALA A 214 -3.50 15.42 -22.96
N ARG A 215 -4.80 15.69 -23.15
CA ARG A 215 -5.32 16.42 -24.32
C ARG A 215 -4.97 17.90 -24.27
N VAL A 216 -4.92 18.51 -23.09
CA VAL A 216 -4.79 19.96 -22.88
C VAL A 216 -3.42 20.39 -22.34
N ILE A 217 -2.66 19.48 -21.73
CA ILE A 217 -1.29 19.72 -21.25
C ILE A 217 -0.32 18.67 -21.79
N ASP A 218 0.98 18.93 -21.63
CA ASP A 218 2.03 17.95 -21.88
C ASP A 218 2.72 17.53 -20.58
N TYR A 219 2.99 16.23 -20.49
CA TYR A 219 3.72 15.64 -19.37
C TYR A 219 5.20 15.50 -19.74
N GLY A 220 6.06 15.71 -18.75
CA GLY A 220 7.49 15.44 -18.84
C GLY A 220 7.90 14.24 -17.99
N ARG A 221 9.11 14.32 -17.45
CA ARG A 221 9.72 13.25 -16.67
C ARG A 221 8.92 12.93 -15.40
N ASN A 222 8.87 11.64 -15.06
CA ASN A 222 8.41 11.17 -13.76
C ASN A 222 9.35 11.64 -12.65
N THR A 223 8.80 12.29 -11.62
CA THR A 223 9.54 12.77 -10.45
C THR A 223 9.19 12.01 -9.18
N TRP A 224 7.92 11.68 -8.97
CA TRP A 224 7.39 11.09 -7.72
C TRP A 224 6.52 9.86 -8.00
N ILE A 225 6.38 8.96 -7.03
CA ILE A 225 5.47 7.83 -7.12
C ILE A 225 4.45 7.96 -5.99
N LEU A 226 3.20 8.26 -6.34
CA LEU A 226 2.10 8.32 -5.40
C LEU A 226 1.73 6.91 -4.94
N SER A 227 1.74 6.70 -3.63
CA SER A 227 1.32 5.46 -2.99
C SER A 227 0.35 5.78 -1.87
N ALA A 228 -0.89 5.31 -2.00
CA ALA A 228 -1.92 5.43 -0.98
C ALA A 228 -2.54 4.07 -0.73
N ALA A 229 -2.87 3.79 0.53
CA ALA A 229 -3.44 2.51 0.93
C ALA A 229 -4.32 2.67 2.17
N PHE A 230 -5.28 1.73 2.31
CA PHE A 230 -5.96 1.53 3.58
C PHE A 230 -4.99 0.94 4.60
N ILE A 231 -4.70 1.71 5.63
CA ILE A 231 -3.89 1.30 6.78
C ILE A 231 -4.84 0.90 7.91
N PHE A 232 -4.65 -0.28 8.50
CA PHE A 232 -5.44 -0.77 9.63
C PHE A 232 -4.64 -1.72 10.51
N ARG A 233 -5.05 -1.84 11.79
CA ARG A 233 -4.56 -2.90 12.68
C ARG A 233 -5.26 -4.21 12.36
N ASN A 234 -4.51 -5.29 12.17
CA ASN A 234 -5.07 -6.61 11.89
C ASN A 234 -5.98 -7.05 13.06
N PRO A 235 -7.26 -7.36 12.82
CA PRO A 235 -8.17 -7.74 13.90
C PRO A 235 -7.71 -9.05 14.54
N LYS A 236 -7.64 -9.08 15.88
CA LYS A 236 -7.28 -10.27 16.67
C LYS A 236 -8.47 -11.23 16.70
N VAL A 237 -8.72 -11.94 15.60
CA VAL A 237 -9.77 -12.96 15.55
C VAL A 237 -9.13 -14.32 15.81
N ARG A 238 -8.72 -14.56 17.07
CA ARG A 238 -8.52 -15.91 17.58
C ARG A 238 -9.74 -16.22 18.44
N THR A 239 -10.60 -17.15 18.01
CA THR A 239 -11.53 -17.77 18.95
C THR A 239 -10.72 -18.68 19.86
N SER A 240 -10.92 -18.54 21.16
CA SER A 240 -10.17 -19.23 22.22
C SER A 240 -10.09 -20.75 22.05
N LEU A 241 -11.16 -21.41 21.57
CA LEU A 241 -11.20 -22.85 21.29
C LEU A 241 -10.35 -23.27 20.08
N GLU A 242 -10.22 -22.42 19.06
CA GLU A 242 -9.42 -22.73 17.87
C GLU A 242 -7.94 -22.84 18.23
N ILE A 243 -7.48 -22.17 19.28
CA ILE A 243 -6.08 -22.21 19.74
C ILE A 243 -5.67 -23.64 20.11
N PHE A 244 -6.57 -24.41 20.73
CA PHE A 244 -6.29 -25.78 21.19
C PHE A 244 -6.47 -26.84 20.10
N LEU A 245 -7.36 -26.62 19.14
CA LEU A 245 -7.69 -27.60 18.10
C LEU A 245 -6.89 -27.44 16.81
N ARG A 246 -6.49 -26.21 16.43
CA ARG A 246 -5.69 -25.96 15.21
C ARG A 246 -4.30 -26.58 15.15
N PRO A 247 -3.57 -26.81 16.26
CA PRO A 247 -2.20 -27.35 16.18
C PRO A 247 -2.12 -28.68 15.44
N LEU A 248 -3.19 -29.48 15.46
CA LEU A 248 -3.31 -30.71 14.68
C LEU A 248 -4.46 -30.56 13.67
N PRO A 249 -4.27 -30.98 12.41
CA PRO A 249 -5.36 -30.98 11.45
C PRO A 249 -6.45 -31.98 11.86
N SER A 250 -7.69 -31.74 11.43
CA SER A 250 -8.85 -32.58 11.78
C SER A 250 -8.65 -34.06 11.44
N SER A 251 -7.90 -34.37 10.37
CA SER A 251 -7.54 -35.74 10.01
C SER A 251 -6.68 -36.43 11.08
N VAL A 252 -5.73 -35.73 11.69
CA VAL A 252 -4.87 -36.28 12.74
C VAL A 252 -5.66 -36.50 14.03
N TRP A 253 -6.56 -35.58 14.40
CA TRP A 253 -7.46 -35.77 15.54
C TRP A 253 -8.30 -37.05 15.41
N LEU A 254 -8.86 -37.30 14.22
CA LEU A 254 -9.64 -38.52 13.95
C LEU A 254 -8.78 -39.79 14.08
N ILE A 255 -7.57 -39.78 13.50
CA ILE A 255 -6.64 -40.92 13.58
C ILE A 255 -6.20 -41.17 15.03
N THR A 256 -5.91 -40.11 15.80
CA THR A 256 -5.57 -40.22 17.22
C THR A 256 -6.71 -40.86 18.02
N GLY A 257 -7.97 -40.45 17.78
CA GLY A 257 -9.13 -41.08 18.41
C GLY A 257 -9.29 -42.56 18.04
N LEU A 258 -9.09 -42.90 16.76
CA LEU A 258 -9.10 -44.28 16.29
C LEU A 258 -8.00 -45.11 16.98
N LEU A 259 -6.77 -44.59 17.05
CA LEU A 259 -5.65 -45.26 17.71
C LEU A 259 -5.88 -45.44 19.22
N ALA A 260 -6.57 -44.50 19.89
CA ALA A 260 -6.96 -44.66 21.28
C ALA A 260 -7.96 -45.83 21.45
N ILE A 261 -8.97 -45.93 20.58
CA ILE A 261 -9.92 -47.05 20.61
C ILE A 261 -9.20 -48.39 20.36
N VAL A 262 -8.32 -48.44 19.37
CA VAL A 262 -7.49 -49.63 19.09
C VAL A 262 -6.63 -50.00 20.29
N SER A 263 -6.03 -49.02 20.98
CA SER A 263 -5.22 -49.24 22.18
C SER A 263 -6.05 -49.82 23.33
N ILE A 264 -7.28 -49.35 23.53
CA ILE A 264 -8.22 -49.91 24.52
C ILE A 264 -8.52 -51.38 24.21
N ILE A 265 -8.79 -51.71 22.94
CA ILE A 265 -9.08 -53.08 22.51
C ILE A 265 -7.87 -53.99 22.72
N ILE A 266 -6.66 -53.53 22.34
CA ILE A 266 -5.42 -54.30 22.51
C ILE A 266 -5.15 -54.57 24.00
N LEU A 267 -5.30 -53.56 24.87
CA LEU A 267 -5.12 -53.75 26.32
C LEU A 267 -6.16 -54.69 26.91
N LYS A 268 -7.42 -54.59 26.47
CA LYS A 268 -8.48 -55.50 26.89
C LYS A 268 -8.20 -56.95 26.49
N LEU A 269 -7.71 -57.17 25.27
CA LEU A 269 -7.32 -58.50 24.80
C LEU A 269 -6.12 -59.04 25.56
N ALA A 270 -5.09 -58.21 25.77
CA ALA A 270 -3.89 -58.60 26.50
C ALA A 270 -4.19 -58.99 27.96
N THR A 271 -4.96 -58.17 28.68
CA THR A 271 -5.36 -58.43 30.07
C THR A 271 -6.32 -59.62 30.17
N SER A 272 -7.25 -59.78 29.22
CA SER A 272 -8.14 -60.95 29.18
C SER A 272 -7.39 -62.26 28.89
N PHE A 273 -6.37 -62.22 28.04
CA PHE A 273 -5.54 -63.39 27.75
C PHE A 273 -4.69 -63.77 28.96
N GLU A 274 -4.11 -62.77 29.64
CA GLU A 274 -3.35 -62.96 30.87
C GLU A 274 -4.20 -63.59 31.99
N ARG A 275 -5.42 -63.09 32.21
CA ARG A 275 -6.39 -63.67 33.16
C ARG A 275 -6.77 -65.12 32.83
N ARG A 276 -6.85 -65.48 31.55
CA ARG A 276 -7.13 -66.87 31.13
C ARG A 276 -5.95 -67.81 31.37
N ARG A 277 -4.71 -67.30 31.28
CA ARG A 277 -3.49 -68.14 31.31
C ARG A 277 -2.86 -68.25 32.70
N TYR A 278 -3.09 -67.27 33.57
CA TYR A 278 -2.55 -67.20 34.93
C TYR A 278 -3.65 -66.82 35.93
N VAL A 279 -3.69 -67.49 37.09
CA VAL A 279 -4.59 -67.17 38.21
C VAL A 279 -4.02 -65.97 38.99
N TYR A 280 -3.95 -64.82 38.35
CA TYR A 280 -3.71 -63.55 39.02
C TYR A 280 -5.03 -62.79 39.14
N ASP A 281 -5.20 -62.06 40.24
CA ASP A 281 -6.29 -61.10 40.44
C ASP A 281 -6.06 -59.83 39.59
N VAL A 282 -6.04 -60.02 38.27
CA VAL A 282 -5.93 -58.92 37.31
C VAL A 282 -7.33 -58.46 36.98
N GLU A 283 -7.64 -57.21 37.34
CA GLU A 283 -8.89 -56.58 36.95
C GLU A 283 -8.90 -56.39 35.42
N THR A 284 -9.89 -56.97 34.74
CA THR A 284 -9.99 -56.95 33.27
C THR A 284 -11.17 -56.11 32.78
N SER A 285 -11.71 -55.21 33.59
CA SER A 285 -12.86 -54.37 33.25
C SER A 285 -12.61 -53.52 32.00
N TRP A 286 -13.65 -53.19 31.23
CA TRP A 286 -13.50 -52.23 30.12
C TRP A 286 -13.11 -50.84 30.64
N SER A 287 -13.61 -50.46 31.82
CA SER A 287 -13.27 -49.22 32.52
C SER A 287 -11.78 -49.08 32.78
N ILE A 288 -11.11 -50.12 33.30
CA ILE A 288 -9.66 -50.05 33.58
C ILE A 288 -8.84 -49.91 32.30
N SER A 289 -9.27 -50.53 31.19
CA SER A 289 -8.58 -50.39 29.89
C SER A 289 -8.75 -48.98 29.30
N VAL A 290 -9.93 -48.38 29.51
CA VAL A 290 -10.22 -46.99 29.10
C VAL A 290 -9.41 -46.00 29.94
N ILE A 291 -9.43 -46.14 31.27
CA ILE A 291 -8.68 -45.27 32.20
C ILE A 291 -7.18 -45.40 31.97
N PHE A 292 -6.68 -46.63 31.73
CA PHE A 292 -5.28 -46.87 31.39
C PHE A 292 -4.89 -46.11 30.12
N THR A 293 -5.68 -46.27 29.05
CA THR A 293 -5.39 -45.62 27.76
C THR A 293 -5.45 -44.10 27.91
N LEU A 294 -6.49 -43.57 28.56
CA LEU A 294 -6.63 -42.15 28.84
C LEU A 294 -5.44 -41.63 29.67
N GLY A 295 -5.04 -42.37 30.70
CA GLY A 295 -3.87 -42.09 31.52
C GLY A 295 -2.60 -41.99 30.69
N ALA A 296 -2.35 -42.96 29.80
CA ALA A 296 -1.20 -42.92 28.89
C ALA A 296 -1.21 -41.66 28.00
N PHE A 297 -2.35 -41.32 27.38
CA PHE A 297 -2.51 -40.08 26.60
C PHE A 297 -2.32 -38.79 27.43
N CYS A 298 -2.70 -38.83 28.71
CA CYS A 298 -2.48 -37.75 29.68
C CYS A 298 -1.09 -37.77 30.34
N GLN A 299 -0.18 -38.65 29.89
CA GLN A 299 1.17 -38.82 30.46
C GLN A 299 1.17 -39.21 31.94
N GLN A 300 0.15 -39.97 32.36
CA GLN A 300 0.01 -40.53 33.70
C GLN A 300 0.33 -42.03 33.69
N GLY A 301 0.87 -42.51 34.81
CA GLY A 301 1.10 -43.94 35.01
C GLY A 301 -0.19 -44.71 35.26
N SER A 302 -0.12 -46.03 35.15
CA SER A 302 -1.22 -46.93 35.53
C SER A 302 -0.94 -47.64 36.85
N PRO A 303 -1.96 -47.85 37.71
CA PRO A 303 -1.81 -48.64 38.94
C PRO A 303 -1.55 -50.13 38.67
N SER A 304 -1.97 -50.66 37.53
CA SER A 304 -1.80 -52.07 37.16
C SER A 304 -1.16 -52.21 35.79
N THR A 305 -0.07 -52.97 35.69
CA THR A 305 0.62 -53.27 34.43
C THR A 305 0.51 -54.76 34.09
N PRO A 306 0.31 -55.12 32.81
CA PRO A 306 0.34 -56.52 32.40
C PRO A 306 1.67 -57.20 32.76
N LYS A 307 1.65 -58.42 33.30
CA LYS A 307 2.86 -59.15 33.68
C LYS A 307 3.44 -59.92 32.50
N MET A 308 2.61 -60.34 31.54
CA MET A 308 3.07 -61.07 30.35
C MET A 308 3.85 -60.17 29.38
N ALA A 309 4.85 -60.75 28.70
CA ALA A 309 5.68 -60.03 27.73
C ALA A 309 4.86 -59.36 26.62
N CYS A 310 3.83 -60.03 26.09
CA CYS A 310 2.94 -59.47 25.06
C CYS A 310 2.21 -58.20 25.55
N GLY A 311 1.67 -58.21 26.78
CA GLY A 311 1.00 -57.06 27.37
C GLY A 311 1.95 -55.92 27.70
N ARG A 312 3.19 -56.22 28.13
CA ARG A 312 4.24 -55.22 28.36
C ARG A 312 4.69 -54.55 27.06
N ILE A 313 4.86 -55.30 25.98
CA ILE A 313 5.19 -54.76 24.66
C ILE A 313 4.06 -53.85 24.17
N ALA A 314 2.80 -54.30 24.24
CA ALA A 314 1.65 -53.48 23.86
C ALA A 314 1.58 -52.19 24.68
N THR A 315 1.74 -52.28 26.00
CA THR A 315 1.80 -51.14 26.91
C THR A 315 2.91 -50.16 26.52
N PHE A 316 4.12 -50.66 26.26
CA PHE A 316 5.25 -49.83 25.84
C PHE A 316 4.95 -49.05 24.56
N PHE A 317 4.37 -49.70 23.54
CA PHE A 317 4.01 -49.03 22.30
C PHE A 317 2.86 -48.02 22.47
N ILE A 318 1.90 -48.29 23.35
CA ILE A 318 0.82 -47.34 23.68
C ILE A 318 1.40 -46.09 24.36
N PHE A 319 2.31 -46.26 25.33
CA PHE A 319 3.01 -45.14 25.95
C PHE A 319 3.90 -44.39 24.96
N LEU A 320 4.67 -45.10 24.12
CA LEU A 320 5.48 -44.47 23.08
C LEU A 320 4.62 -43.63 22.11
N LEU A 321 3.50 -44.19 21.65
CA LEU A 321 2.55 -43.47 20.79
C LEU A 321 2.02 -42.21 21.48
N SER A 322 1.60 -42.33 22.74
CA SER A 322 1.07 -41.19 23.51
C SER A 322 2.11 -40.08 23.70
N VAL A 323 3.37 -40.44 24.02
CA VAL A 323 4.49 -39.49 24.15
C VAL A 323 4.76 -38.77 22.84
N LEU A 324 4.79 -39.49 21.72
CA LEU A 324 5.01 -38.88 20.41
C LEU A 324 3.89 -37.88 20.07
N ILE A 325 2.63 -38.28 20.21
CA ILE A 325 1.47 -37.41 19.94
C ILE A 325 1.51 -36.17 20.84
N TYR A 326 1.76 -36.34 22.14
CA TYR A 326 1.88 -35.23 23.08
C TYR A 326 3.00 -34.27 22.72
N GLN A 327 4.18 -34.77 22.36
CA GLN A 327 5.33 -33.94 22.00
C GLN A 327 5.06 -33.14 20.71
N PHE A 328 4.49 -33.77 19.68
CA PHE A 328 4.12 -33.08 18.44
C PHE A 328 3.02 -32.04 18.66
N TYR A 329 2.01 -32.35 19.49
CA TYR A 329 0.96 -31.41 19.86
C TYR A 329 1.56 -30.19 20.58
N SER A 330 2.38 -30.43 21.61
CA SER A 330 3.03 -29.38 22.41
C SER A 330 3.90 -28.47 21.55
N ALA A 331 4.76 -29.04 20.70
CA ALA A 331 5.60 -28.28 19.78
C ALA A 331 4.77 -27.45 18.78
N SER A 332 3.70 -28.03 18.23
CA SER A 332 2.83 -27.34 17.27
C SER A 332 2.01 -26.22 17.93
N LEU A 333 1.54 -26.42 19.17
CA LEU A 333 0.83 -25.42 19.95
C LEU A 333 1.74 -24.23 20.27
N VAL A 334 2.96 -24.48 20.75
CA VAL A 334 3.96 -23.43 21.02
C VAL A 334 4.29 -22.65 19.74
N SER A 335 4.53 -23.36 18.62
CA SER A 335 4.74 -22.71 17.32
C SER A 335 3.54 -21.85 16.90
N HIS A 336 2.31 -22.36 17.06
CA HIS A 336 1.09 -21.63 16.70
C HIS A 336 0.91 -20.34 17.53
N LEU A 337 1.20 -20.40 18.82
CA LEU A 337 1.11 -19.26 19.73
C LEU A 337 2.12 -18.18 19.37
N LEU A 338 3.38 -18.57 19.11
CA LEU A 338 4.47 -17.66 18.76
C LEU A 338 4.33 -17.06 17.35
N ASN A 339 3.66 -17.74 16.43
CA ASN A 339 3.47 -17.25 15.08
C ASN A 339 2.48 -16.07 15.02
N LYS A 340 2.81 -15.08 14.16
CA LYS A 340 1.92 -13.94 13.91
C LYS A 340 0.56 -14.43 13.38
N PRO A 341 -0.57 -13.87 13.85
CA PRO A 341 -1.88 -14.26 13.35
C PRO A 341 -1.97 -14.02 11.84
N LEU A 342 -2.55 -14.99 11.13
CA LEU A 342 -2.78 -14.91 9.69
C LEU A 342 -3.64 -13.68 9.36
N THR A 343 -3.27 -12.97 8.28
CA THR A 343 -4.04 -11.85 7.77
C THR A 343 -5.24 -12.36 6.97
N LYS A 344 -6.45 -12.03 7.45
CA LYS A 344 -7.70 -12.37 6.75
C LYS A 344 -8.04 -11.34 5.65
N ILE A 345 -7.55 -10.11 5.78
CA ILE A 345 -7.84 -9.00 4.86
C ILE A 345 -6.62 -8.77 3.97
N LYS A 346 -6.72 -9.08 2.67
CA LYS A 346 -5.62 -8.92 1.70
C LYS A 346 -5.92 -7.91 0.60
N ASN A 347 -7.19 -7.71 0.29
CA ASN A 347 -7.64 -6.84 -0.80
C ASN A 347 -8.86 -6.01 -0.36
N VAL A 348 -9.27 -5.08 -1.24
CA VAL A 348 -10.39 -4.16 -0.99
C VAL A 348 -11.71 -4.90 -0.75
N ARG A 349 -11.92 -6.05 -1.41
CA ARG A 349 -13.12 -6.88 -1.23
C ARG A 349 -13.17 -7.52 0.16
N ASP A 350 -12.04 -8.03 0.65
CA ASP A 350 -11.96 -8.56 2.02
C ASP A 350 -12.20 -7.43 3.04
N LEU A 351 -11.70 -6.22 2.76
CA LEU A 351 -11.91 -5.06 3.61
C LEU A 351 -13.40 -4.66 3.64
N LEU A 352 -14.08 -4.68 2.50
CA LEU A 352 -15.52 -4.45 2.39
C LEU A 352 -16.36 -5.42 3.23
N LEU A 353 -15.99 -6.72 3.21
CA LEU A 353 -16.67 -7.78 3.96
C LEU A 353 -16.27 -7.83 5.43
N SER A 354 -15.14 -7.23 5.79
CA SER A 354 -14.65 -7.20 7.18
C SER A 354 -15.55 -6.37 8.10
N PRO A 355 -15.52 -6.61 9.42
CA PRO A 355 -16.22 -5.79 10.41
C PRO A 355 -15.58 -4.41 10.64
N LEU A 356 -14.41 -4.13 10.06
CA LEU A 356 -13.73 -2.84 10.25
C LEU A 356 -14.55 -1.69 9.68
N LYS A 357 -14.65 -0.58 10.41
CA LYS A 357 -15.09 0.69 9.83
C LYS A 357 -14.00 1.22 8.89
N ALA A 358 -14.37 2.00 7.89
CA ALA A 358 -13.39 2.56 6.95
C ALA A 358 -13.66 4.02 6.63
N GLY A 359 -12.59 4.78 6.42
CA GLY A 359 -12.63 6.17 5.98
C GLY A 359 -11.43 6.51 5.09
N CYS A 360 -11.42 7.73 4.57
CA CYS A 360 -10.40 8.21 3.64
C CYS A 360 -9.88 9.58 4.07
N GLU A 361 -8.68 9.91 3.63
CA GLU A 361 -8.14 11.26 3.73
C GLU A 361 -9.02 12.25 2.98
N ASP A 362 -9.30 13.42 3.58
CA ASP A 362 -10.05 14.48 2.91
C ASP A 362 -9.19 15.22 1.88
N ILE A 363 -8.99 14.57 0.73
CA ILE A 363 -8.17 15.06 -0.37
C ILE A 363 -8.87 14.89 -1.71
N LEU A 364 -8.61 15.83 -2.62
CA LEU A 364 -9.34 15.92 -3.90
C LEU A 364 -9.19 14.69 -4.79
N TYR A 365 -8.01 14.04 -4.83
CA TYR A 365 -7.83 12.86 -5.67
C TYR A 365 -8.60 11.64 -5.17
N ASP A 366 -8.82 11.50 -3.86
CA ASP A 366 -9.63 10.40 -3.31
C ASP A 366 -11.11 10.63 -3.63
N ARG A 367 -11.58 11.88 -3.51
CA ARG A 367 -12.94 12.26 -3.88
C ARG A 367 -13.20 12.04 -5.37
N ASP A 368 -12.31 12.54 -6.24
CA ASP A 368 -12.36 12.33 -7.70
C ASP A 368 -12.31 10.84 -8.07
N TYR A 369 -11.49 10.03 -7.39
CA TYR A 369 -11.42 8.59 -7.60
C TYR A 369 -12.79 7.93 -7.34
N PHE A 370 -13.46 8.20 -6.22
CA PHE A 370 -14.76 7.59 -5.93
C PHE A 370 -15.88 8.05 -6.87
N LEU A 371 -15.81 9.29 -7.38
CA LEU A 371 -16.76 9.81 -8.35
C LEU A 371 -16.62 9.13 -9.72
N HIS A 372 -15.40 8.90 -10.18
CA HIS A 372 -15.12 8.45 -11.56
C HIS A 372 -14.70 6.98 -11.70
N THR A 373 -14.41 6.28 -10.61
CA THR A 373 -13.99 4.87 -10.68
C THR A 373 -15.04 3.99 -11.37
N THR A 374 -14.59 2.96 -12.08
CA THR A 374 -15.44 1.91 -12.66
C THR A 374 -15.46 0.64 -11.83
N ASP A 375 -14.59 0.55 -10.80
CA ASP A 375 -14.50 -0.62 -9.94
C ASP A 375 -15.75 -0.74 -9.04
N LYS A 376 -16.50 -1.82 -9.23
CA LYS A 376 -17.71 -2.13 -8.47
C LYS A 376 -17.42 -2.27 -6.97
N VAL A 377 -16.29 -2.89 -6.61
CA VAL A 377 -15.93 -3.12 -5.20
C VAL A 377 -15.60 -1.80 -4.51
N ALA A 378 -14.88 -0.91 -5.19
CA ALA A 378 -14.58 0.42 -4.67
C ALA A 378 -15.84 1.28 -4.49
N LYS A 379 -16.80 1.21 -5.42
CA LYS A 379 -18.10 1.90 -5.30
C LYS A 379 -18.92 1.37 -4.13
N GLU A 380 -18.99 0.05 -3.97
CA GLU A 380 -19.69 -0.57 -2.84
C GLU A 380 -19.02 -0.21 -1.49
N LEU A 381 -17.69 -0.20 -1.44
CA LEU A 381 -16.94 0.26 -0.27
C LEU A 381 -17.26 1.72 0.06
N TYR A 382 -17.26 2.59 -0.96
CA TYR A 382 -17.59 3.98 -0.82
C TYR A 382 -19.00 4.17 -0.24
N ALA A 383 -20.01 3.56 -0.86
CA ALA A 383 -21.40 3.67 -0.42
C ALA A 383 -21.67 3.05 0.96
N LYS A 384 -21.01 1.93 1.29
CA LYS A 384 -21.29 1.18 2.53
C LYS A 384 -20.49 1.69 3.72
N LYS A 385 -19.24 2.12 3.52
CA LYS A 385 -18.32 2.44 4.61
C LYS A 385 -17.88 3.90 4.67
N ILE A 386 -17.79 4.61 3.54
CA ILE A 386 -17.19 5.96 3.50
C ILE A 386 -18.26 7.06 3.50
N LEU A 387 -19.30 6.88 2.68
CA LEU A 387 -20.46 7.76 2.61
C LEU A 387 -21.38 7.46 3.82
N GLY A 388 -21.11 8.12 4.95
CA GLY A 388 -21.86 7.92 6.19
C GLY A 388 -23.37 8.17 6.03
N LYS A 389 -24.18 7.61 6.94
CA LYS A 389 -25.66 7.75 6.94
C LYS A 389 -26.18 9.13 7.38
N SER A 390 -25.30 10.04 7.76
CA SER A 390 -25.60 11.41 8.19
C SER A 390 -24.50 12.32 7.64
N ASN A 391 -24.74 13.63 7.50
CA ASN A 391 -23.91 14.67 6.87
C ASN A 391 -22.39 14.71 7.25
N SER A 392 -21.92 13.86 8.17
CA SER A 392 -20.50 13.59 8.42
C SER A 392 -20.01 12.42 7.55
N SER A 393 -19.50 12.75 6.36
CA SER A 393 -18.74 11.80 5.55
C SER A 393 -17.49 11.31 6.30
N ASN A 394 -17.08 10.04 6.16
CA ASN A 394 -15.90 9.47 6.86
C ASN A 394 -14.58 9.91 6.21
N PHE A 395 -14.53 11.18 5.83
CA PHE A 395 -13.32 11.88 5.40
C PHE A 395 -12.70 12.57 6.61
N HIS A 396 -11.42 12.35 6.83
CA HIS A 396 -10.68 12.89 7.97
C HIS A 396 -9.34 13.47 7.53
N THR A 397 -8.76 14.33 8.37
CA THR A 397 -7.35 14.68 8.21
C THR A 397 -6.48 13.44 8.52
N PRO A 398 -5.23 13.40 8.00
CA PRO A 398 -4.32 12.29 8.26
C PRO A 398 -4.16 11.96 9.75
N GLU A 399 -4.04 12.97 10.61
CA GLU A 399 -3.83 12.81 12.06
C GLU A 399 -5.06 12.21 12.73
N ALA A 400 -6.25 12.71 12.40
CA ALA A 400 -7.50 12.24 12.97
C ALA A 400 -7.81 10.79 12.52
N GLY A 401 -7.61 10.50 11.23
CA GLY A 401 -7.83 9.16 10.68
C GLY A 401 -6.86 8.12 11.23
N LEU A 402 -5.58 8.45 11.34
CA LEU A 402 -4.56 7.56 11.90
C LEU A 402 -4.74 7.33 13.40
N LYS A 403 -5.25 8.32 14.15
CA LYS A 403 -5.63 8.12 15.55
C LYS A 403 -6.68 7.02 15.71
N LEU A 404 -7.71 7.00 14.86
CA LEU A 404 -8.72 5.93 14.85
C LEU A 404 -8.12 4.57 14.50
N VAL A 405 -7.13 4.54 13.60
CA VAL A 405 -6.38 3.31 13.28
C VAL A 405 -5.57 2.82 14.49
N ALA A 406 -4.95 3.75 15.24
CA ALA A 406 -4.20 3.42 16.44
C ALA A 406 -5.10 2.79 17.52
N GLU A 407 -6.31 3.31 17.71
CA GLU A 407 -7.32 2.74 18.64
C GLU A 407 -7.77 1.33 18.21
N GLY A 408 -7.83 1.07 16.90
CA GLY A 408 -8.16 -0.24 16.32
C GLY A 408 -9.62 -0.34 15.87
N GLY A 409 -9.92 -1.33 15.03
CA GLY A 409 -11.27 -1.51 14.47
C GLY A 409 -11.61 -0.56 13.30
N TYR A 410 -10.65 0.27 12.87
CA TYR A 410 -10.79 1.23 11.78
C TYR A 410 -9.72 1.02 10.70
N ALA A 411 -10.10 1.27 9.45
CA ALA A 411 -9.20 1.28 8.30
C ALA A 411 -9.23 2.66 7.62
N PHE A 412 -8.07 3.27 7.43
CA PHE A 412 -7.97 4.62 6.91
C PHE A 412 -7.14 4.66 5.64
N HIS A 413 -7.71 5.17 4.55
CA HIS A 413 -7.00 5.38 3.29
C HIS A 413 -6.26 6.72 3.32
N VAL A 414 -4.95 6.70 3.11
CA VAL A 414 -4.09 7.89 3.20
C VAL A 414 -2.82 7.67 2.36
N GLU A 415 -2.21 8.77 1.88
CA GLU A 415 -0.89 8.68 1.24
C GLU A 415 0.16 8.17 2.23
N THR A 416 0.95 7.18 1.83
CA THR A 416 1.98 6.59 2.70
C THR A 416 3.07 7.58 3.08
N ALA A 417 3.36 8.57 2.23
CA ALA A 417 4.36 9.61 2.51
C ALA A 417 3.94 10.57 3.63
N THR A 418 2.63 10.78 3.82
CA THR A 418 2.08 11.55 4.94
C THR A 418 1.83 10.65 6.15
N ALA A 419 1.41 9.40 5.94
CA ALA A 419 1.05 8.52 7.04
C ALA A 419 2.24 8.00 7.86
N TYR A 420 3.36 7.63 7.21
CA TYR A 420 4.48 6.98 7.90
C TYR A 420 5.12 7.82 9.02
N PRO A 421 5.40 9.13 8.85
CA PRO A 421 5.93 9.97 9.93
C PRO A 421 4.96 10.11 11.10
N ILE A 422 3.66 10.23 10.83
CA ILE A 422 2.61 10.28 11.86
C ILE A 422 2.57 8.95 12.62
N ILE A 423 2.66 7.81 11.92
CA ILE A 423 2.67 6.49 12.56
C ILE A 423 3.91 6.33 13.44
N GLU A 424 5.11 6.67 12.94
CA GLU A 424 6.37 6.55 13.69
C GLU A 424 6.38 7.40 14.97
N SER A 425 5.70 8.56 14.96
CA SER A 425 5.63 9.47 16.11
C SER A 425 4.50 9.17 17.10
N THR A 426 3.37 8.61 16.65
CA THR A 426 2.15 8.47 17.47
C THR A 426 1.80 7.04 17.87
N PHE A 427 2.26 6.02 17.13
CA PHE A 427 1.90 4.63 17.39
C PHE A 427 2.87 3.98 18.39
N GLN A 428 2.34 3.08 19.22
CA GLN A 428 3.17 2.19 20.03
C GLN A 428 3.81 1.11 19.15
N ASP A 429 5.04 0.68 19.48
CA ASP A 429 5.79 -0.37 18.75
C ASP A 429 4.93 -1.62 18.43
N GLN A 430 4.12 -2.06 19.41
CA GLN A 430 3.24 -3.23 19.23
C GLN A 430 2.14 -2.96 18.20
N ALA A 431 1.57 -1.75 18.17
CA ALA A 431 0.55 -1.38 17.20
C ALA A 431 1.14 -1.31 15.79
N VAL A 432 2.36 -0.79 15.62
CA VAL A 432 3.09 -0.78 14.34
C VAL A 432 3.24 -2.19 13.78
N CYS A 433 3.58 -3.16 14.63
CA CYS A 433 3.70 -4.57 14.24
C CYS A 433 2.36 -5.24 13.82
N GLU A 434 1.23 -4.66 14.22
CA GLU A 434 -0.11 -5.13 13.87
C GLU A 434 -0.65 -4.47 12.58
N LEU A 435 0.00 -3.43 12.07
CA LEU A 435 -0.44 -2.68 10.89
C LEU A 435 -0.38 -3.52 9.62
N ARG A 436 -1.40 -3.31 8.77
CA ARG A 436 -1.54 -3.86 7.43
C ARG A 436 -1.99 -2.77 6.48
N GLU A 437 -1.56 -2.92 5.22
CA GLU A 437 -1.84 -1.99 4.14
C GLU A 437 -2.53 -2.74 3.01
N VAL A 438 -3.62 -2.18 2.51
CA VAL A 438 -4.32 -2.65 1.31
C VAL A 438 -4.49 -1.48 0.35
N PRO A 439 -3.84 -1.49 -0.82
CA PRO A 439 -3.98 -0.40 -1.78
C PRO A 439 -5.40 -0.36 -2.36
N LEU A 440 -6.00 0.84 -2.44
CA LEU A 440 -7.28 1.04 -3.11
C LEU A 440 -7.11 1.05 -4.64
N PHE A 441 -6.06 1.72 -5.10
CA PHE A 441 -5.64 1.77 -6.49
C PHE A 441 -4.14 1.50 -6.62
N ARG A 442 -3.68 1.19 -7.84
CA ARG A 442 -2.27 0.95 -8.11
C ARG A 442 -1.46 2.22 -7.88
N THR A 443 -0.23 2.09 -7.38
CA THR A 443 0.70 3.22 -7.26
C THR A 443 0.82 3.97 -8.59
N GLN A 444 0.75 5.30 -8.53
CA GLN A 444 0.68 6.15 -9.72
C GLN A 444 2.01 6.91 -9.89
N PRO A 445 2.71 6.79 -11.03
CA PRO A 445 3.82 7.67 -11.33
C PRO A 445 3.30 9.10 -11.56
N MET A 446 3.97 10.09 -10.97
CA MET A 446 3.64 11.49 -11.10
C MET A 446 4.75 12.24 -11.84
N HIS A 447 4.33 13.08 -12.76
CA HIS A 447 5.17 13.68 -13.79
C HIS A 447 5.21 15.20 -13.67
N ALA A 448 6.32 15.79 -14.11
CA ALA A 448 6.38 17.20 -14.46
C ALA A 448 5.31 17.52 -15.52
N ASN A 449 4.79 18.73 -15.51
CA ASN A 449 3.69 19.14 -16.36
C ASN A 449 3.91 20.56 -16.91
N PHE A 450 3.54 20.73 -18.18
CA PHE A 450 3.84 21.90 -18.98
C PHE A 450 2.63 22.27 -19.84
N GLN A 451 2.58 23.53 -20.30
CA GLN A 451 1.64 23.92 -21.36
C GLN A 451 1.75 22.98 -22.57
N LYS A 452 0.64 22.78 -23.28
CA LYS A 452 0.64 21.98 -24.51
C LYS A 452 1.65 22.54 -25.52
N LYS A 453 2.53 21.68 -26.03
CA LYS A 453 3.63 22.01 -26.94
C LYS A 453 4.60 23.07 -26.36
N SER A 454 4.79 23.08 -25.04
CA SER A 454 5.71 24.01 -24.39
C SER A 454 7.14 23.88 -24.94
N PRO A 455 7.79 25.00 -25.30
CA PRO A 455 9.17 24.99 -25.78
C PRO A 455 10.19 24.66 -24.67
N PHE A 456 9.75 24.66 -23.40
CA PHE A 456 10.62 24.47 -22.24
C PHE A 456 10.64 23.03 -21.72
N ARG A 457 9.73 22.16 -22.20
CA ARG A 457 9.60 20.78 -21.70
C ARG A 457 10.93 20.01 -21.76
N ASP A 458 11.55 19.98 -22.93
CA ASP A 458 12.78 19.19 -23.14
C ASP A 458 13.98 19.77 -22.35
N MET A 459 13.98 21.09 -22.09
CA MET A 459 14.95 21.73 -21.20
C MET A 459 14.81 21.22 -19.76
N PHE A 460 13.59 21.23 -19.21
CA PHE A 460 13.34 20.71 -17.87
C PHE A 460 13.57 19.21 -17.76
N ASP A 461 13.15 18.42 -18.75
CA ASP A 461 13.42 16.98 -18.79
C ASP A 461 14.93 16.67 -18.81
N THR A 462 15.71 17.49 -19.52
CA THR A 462 17.17 17.42 -19.50
C THR A 462 17.73 17.72 -18.11
N CYS A 463 17.23 18.78 -17.44
CA CYS A 463 17.62 19.07 -16.05
C CYS A 463 17.28 17.92 -15.10
N PHE A 464 16.05 17.40 -15.12
CA PHE A 464 15.67 16.29 -14.25
C PHE A 464 16.47 15.02 -14.53
N GLN A 465 16.80 14.73 -15.80
CA GLN A 465 17.72 13.65 -16.17
C GLN A 465 19.09 13.87 -15.53
N ARG A 466 19.65 15.09 -15.58
CA ARG A 466 20.94 15.40 -14.94
C ARG A 466 20.88 15.27 -13.43
N LEU A 467 19.82 15.73 -12.77
CA LEU A 467 19.62 15.54 -11.33
C LEU A 467 19.61 14.05 -10.96
N ALA A 468 19.03 13.21 -11.81
CA ALA A 468 19.06 11.75 -11.64
C ALA A 468 20.46 11.16 -11.84
N GLU A 469 21.16 11.53 -12.92
CA GLU A 469 22.51 11.06 -13.23
C GLU A 469 23.54 11.41 -12.15
N HIS A 470 23.41 12.58 -11.53
CA HIS A 470 24.31 13.03 -10.45
C HIS A 470 23.86 12.53 -9.06
N GLY A 471 22.78 11.75 -8.97
CA GLY A 471 22.27 11.21 -7.70
C GLY A 471 21.51 12.20 -6.82
N LEU A 472 21.36 13.47 -7.24
CA LEU A 472 20.59 14.48 -6.48
C LEU A 472 19.11 14.10 -6.35
N LEU A 473 18.51 13.57 -7.41
CA LEU A 473 17.11 13.10 -7.38
C LEU A 473 16.92 11.95 -6.37
N VAL A 474 17.90 11.04 -6.28
CA VAL A 474 17.87 9.92 -5.33
C VAL A 474 18.05 10.43 -3.90
N ARG A 475 18.96 11.38 -3.67
CA ARG A 475 19.16 12.03 -2.37
C ARG A 475 17.89 12.71 -1.89
N GLU A 476 17.29 13.55 -2.73
CA GLU A 476 16.03 14.23 -2.41
C GLU A 476 14.92 13.22 -2.17
N ARG A 477 14.78 12.19 -3.01
CA ARG A 477 13.75 11.17 -2.79
C ARG A 477 13.91 10.48 -1.43
N LYS A 478 15.13 10.11 -1.04
CA LYS A 478 15.38 9.50 0.28
C LYS A 478 15.11 10.47 1.42
N HIS A 479 15.31 11.77 1.19
CA HIS A 479 15.03 12.81 2.17
C HIS A 479 13.51 13.02 2.34
N TRP A 480 12.79 13.28 1.26
CA TRP A 480 11.35 13.60 1.28
C TRP A 480 10.43 12.40 1.41
N HIS A 481 10.80 11.24 0.87
CA HIS A 481 9.98 10.04 0.97
C HIS A 481 10.34 9.29 2.27
N PRO A 482 9.45 9.26 3.27
CA PRO A 482 9.75 8.57 4.51
C PRO A 482 9.88 7.06 4.28
N ARG A 483 10.73 6.43 5.08
CA ARG A 483 10.79 4.98 5.14
C ARG A 483 9.51 4.44 5.77
N LYS A 484 9.13 3.22 5.39
CA LYS A 484 8.07 2.50 6.08
C LYS A 484 8.49 2.24 7.54
N PRO A 485 7.64 2.52 8.54
CA PRO A 485 7.93 2.21 9.93
C PRO A 485 8.19 0.72 10.10
N GLU A 486 9.34 0.39 10.67
CA GLU A 486 9.74 -0.99 10.90
C GLU A 486 9.15 -1.49 12.22
N CYS A 487 8.63 -2.72 12.20
CA CYS A 487 8.23 -3.40 13.43
C CYS A 487 9.51 -3.80 14.20
N ILE A 488 9.89 -2.99 15.19
CA ILE A 488 11.04 -3.26 16.08
C ILE A 488 10.62 -4.34 17.07
N GLN A 489 10.99 -5.60 16.80
CA GLN A 489 10.71 -6.73 17.69
C GLN A 489 11.72 -6.84 18.85
N SER A 490 12.78 -6.01 18.86
CA SER A 490 13.94 -6.17 19.74
C SER A 490 13.93 -5.30 21.01
N SER A 491 12.99 -4.36 21.19
CA SER A 491 13.07 -3.40 22.31
C SER A 491 12.54 -3.94 23.65
N LYS A 492 11.76 -5.02 23.65
CA LYS A 492 11.36 -5.75 24.87
C LYS A 492 11.35 -7.23 24.55
N SER A 493 11.99 -8.03 25.41
CA SER A 493 11.81 -9.49 25.41
C SER A 493 10.34 -9.80 25.14
N ILE A 494 10.06 -10.58 24.09
CA ILE A 494 8.69 -10.96 23.74
C ILE A 494 8.16 -11.80 24.90
N ARG A 495 7.62 -11.13 25.93
CA ARG A 495 6.78 -11.75 26.93
C ARG A 495 5.47 -12.03 26.22
N PHE A 496 5.39 -13.23 25.64
CA PHE A 496 4.15 -13.75 25.14
C PHE A 496 3.24 -14.03 26.34
N ASN A 497 2.43 -13.04 26.71
CA ASN A 497 1.47 -13.18 27.78
C ASN A 497 0.25 -13.88 27.20
N VAL A 498 0.01 -15.13 27.61
CA VAL A 498 -1.24 -15.84 27.31
C VAL A 498 -2.33 -15.20 28.15
N GLY A 499 -3.34 -14.61 27.50
CA GLY A 499 -4.48 -14.00 28.18
C GLY A 499 -5.42 -15.04 28.78
N LEU A 500 -6.23 -14.64 29.75
CA LEU A 500 -7.34 -15.48 30.24
C LEU A 500 -8.32 -15.80 29.10
N ASP A 501 -8.52 -14.87 28.17
CA ASP A 501 -9.36 -15.07 26.98
C ASP A 501 -8.87 -16.23 26.10
N ASP A 502 -7.57 -16.50 26.07
CA ASP A 502 -7.00 -17.62 25.31
C ASP A 502 -7.13 -18.95 26.08
N PHE A 503 -7.07 -18.92 27.42
CA PHE A 503 -7.03 -20.12 28.27
C PHE A 503 -8.40 -20.56 28.83
N TYR A 504 -9.40 -19.68 28.89
CA TYR A 504 -10.69 -19.98 29.52
C TYR A 504 -11.38 -21.27 29.02
N PRO A 505 -11.28 -21.70 27.74
CA PRO A 505 -11.98 -22.90 27.31
C PRO A 505 -11.49 -24.16 28.02
N ALA A 506 -10.20 -24.24 28.37
CA ALA A 506 -9.66 -25.34 29.14
C ALA A 506 -10.25 -25.38 30.56
N LEU A 507 -10.44 -24.21 31.18
CA LEU A 507 -11.09 -24.10 32.49
C LEU A 507 -12.57 -24.51 32.44
N VAL A 508 -13.28 -24.14 31.36
CA VAL A 508 -14.68 -24.53 31.16
C VAL A 508 -14.80 -26.06 31.00
N ILE A 509 -13.94 -26.68 30.20
CA ILE A 509 -13.93 -28.15 30.03
C ILE A 509 -13.67 -28.85 31.37
N LEU A 510 -12.74 -28.35 32.18
CA LEU A 510 -12.47 -28.89 33.52
C LEU A 510 -13.69 -28.78 34.43
N LEU A 511 -14.35 -27.61 34.46
CA LEU A 511 -15.54 -27.38 35.28
C LEU A 511 -16.68 -28.34 34.87
N VAL A 512 -16.91 -28.48 33.57
CA VAL A 512 -17.91 -29.43 33.04
C VAL A 512 -17.60 -30.86 33.48
N GLY A 513 -16.32 -31.27 33.44
CA GLY A 513 -15.89 -32.59 33.90
C GLY A 513 -16.13 -32.82 35.39
N ILE A 514 -15.84 -31.83 36.25
CA ILE A 514 -16.08 -31.91 37.69
C ILE A 514 -17.58 -32.04 37.98
N VAL A 515 -18.41 -31.18 37.37
CA VAL A 515 -19.85 -31.20 37.56
C VAL A 515 -20.45 -32.52 37.08
N ALA A 516 -20.03 -33.01 35.90
CA ALA A 516 -20.49 -34.30 35.38
C ALA A 516 -20.12 -35.46 36.30
N SER A 517 -18.90 -35.48 36.84
CA SER A 517 -18.45 -36.50 37.80
C SER A 517 -19.29 -36.50 39.08
N LEU A 518 -19.57 -35.32 39.64
CA LEU A 518 -20.43 -35.19 40.82
C LEU A 518 -21.86 -35.64 40.55
N LEU A 519 -22.42 -35.31 39.38
CA LEU A 519 -23.75 -35.77 38.98
C LEU A 519 -23.80 -37.29 38.84
N ILE A 520 -22.79 -37.91 38.21
CA ILE A 520 -22.69 -39.37 38.11
C ILE A 520 -22.62 -40.00 39.50
N LEU A 521 -21.82 -39.46 40.42
CA LEU A 521 -21.73 -39.96 41.79
C LEU A 521 -23.07 -39.88 42.53
N VAL A 522 -23.81 -38.78 42.37
CA VAL A 522 -25.15 -38.64 42.97
C VAL A 522 -26.10 -39.68 42.38
N ILE A 523 -26.12 -39.85 41.06
CA ILE A 523 -26.95 -40.84 40.38
C ILE A 523 -26.60 -42.26 40.85
N GLU A 524 -25.32 -42.61 40.94
CA GLU A 524 -24.86 -43.91 41.42
C GLU A 524 -25.29 -44.16 42.87
N LYS A 525 -25.21 -43.14 43.74
CA LYS A 525 -25.64 -43.26 45.13
C LYS A 525 -27.14 -43.48 45.25
N GLU A 526 -27.95 -42.70 44.52
CA GLU A 526 -29.41 -42.86 44.51
C GLU A 526 -29.83 -44.21 43.92
N PHE A 527 -29.18 -44.63 42.82
CA PHE A 527 -29.42 -45.95 42.23
C PHE A 527 -29.05 -47.09 43.18
N ARG A 528 -27.96 -46.93 43.94
CA ARG A 528 -27.55 -47.91 44.96
C ARG A 528 -28.55 -47.99 46.12
N ILE A 529 -29.06 -46.86 46.59
CA ILE A 529 -30.09 -46.80 47.64
C ILE A 529 -31.38 -47.49 47.17
N LEU A 530 -31.78 -47.27 45.92
CA LEU A 530 -32.96 -47.90 45.31
C LEU A 530 -32.81 -49.42 45.09
N THR A 531 -31.58 -49.93 44.97
CA THR A 531 -31.31 -51.36 44.74
C THR A 531 -31.02 -52.15 46.03
N GLU A 532 -30.45 -51.52 47.06
CA GLU A 532 -30.22 -52.15 48.38
C GLU A 532 -31.47 -52.14 49.29
N ASN A 533 -32.48 -51.31 49.02
CA ASN A 533 -33.78 -51.31 49.72
C ASN A 533 -34.94 -51.61 48.75
N PRO A 534 -35.29 -52.88 48.46
CA PRO A 534 -36.53 -53.16 47.77
C PRO A 534 -37.70 -52.75 48.68
N ALA A 535 -38.57 -51.86 48.20
CA ALA A 535 -39.84 -51.59 48.85
C ALA A 535 -40.58 -52.93 49.08
N PRO A 536 -41.14 -53.21 50.27
CA PRO A 536 -41.94 -54.41 50.47
C PRO A 536 -43.14 -54.38 49.51
N PRO A 537 -43.55 -55.53 48.94
CA PRO A 537 -44.70 -55.57 48.04
C PRO A 537 -45.95 -55.07 48.80
N PRO A 538 -46.87 -54.37 48.13
CA PRO A 538 -48.08 -53.86 48.78
C PRO A 538 -48.90 -55.05 49.31
N ILE A 539 -49.19 -55.01 50.61
CA ILE A 539 -50.14 -55.91 51.26
C ILE A 539 -51.52 -55.62 50.65
N LEU A 540 -52.03 -56.55 49.85
CA LEU A 540 -53.43 -56.58 49.45
C LEU A 540 -54.27 -56.87 50.71
N VAL A 541 -54.88 -55.83 51.26
CA VAL A 541 -56.00 -55.96 52.20
C VAL A 541 -57.20 -56.37 51.36
N LEU A 542 -57.56 -57.66 51.43
CA LEU A 542 -58.87 -58.12 50.97
C LEU A 542 -59.90 -57.71 52.03
N GLU A 543 -60.69 -56.69 51.70
CA GLU A 543 -61.95 -56.40 52.40
C GLU A 543 -62.87 -57.61 52.28
N ALA A 544 -63.37 -58.06 53.44
CA ALA A 544 -64.37 -59.10 53.56
C ALA A 544 -65.71 -58.58 53.02
N GLU A 545 -66.30 -59.31 52.08
CA GLU A 545 -67.69 -59.12 51.67
C GLU A 545 -68.52 -60.23 52.33
N ASP A 546 -69.36 -59.82 53.28
CA ASP A 546 -70.36 -60.62 53.95
C ASP A 546 -71.42 -61.14 52.97
N ALA A 547 -71.72 -62.44 53.00
CA ALA A 547 -73.00 -62.97 52.52
C ALA A 547 -73.47 -64.14 53.41
N PRO A 548 -74.79 -64.28 53.62
CA PRO A 548 -75.34 -64.75 54.89
C PRO A 548 -75.65 -66.24 54.95
N TYR A 549 -75.68 -66.75 56.19
CA TYR A 549 -76.17 -68.06 56.63
C TYR A 549 -77.53 -68.47 56.03
N PRO A 550 -77.76 -69.79 55.85
CA PRO A 550 -79.08 -70.38 56.01
C PRO A 550 -79.13 -71.29 57.24
N TYR A 551 -80.07 -70.99 58.13
CA TYR A 551 -80.78 -71.93 59.00
C TYR A 551 -81.78 -72.69 58.10
N VAL A 552 -82.18 -73.97 58.26
CA VAL A 552 -82.64 -74.79 59.40
C VAL A 552 -82.71 -76.26 58.92
N ASP A 553 -82.53 -77.21 59.85
CA ASP A 553 -82.96 -78.64 59.92
C ASP A 553 -82.71 -79.64 58.76
#